data_AF-A0A957RWN1-F1
#
_entry.id   AF-A0A957RWN1-F1
#
_cell.length_a   1.000
_cell.length_b   1.000
_cell.length_c   1.000
_cell.angle_alpha   90.00
_cell.angle_beta   90.00
_cell.angle_gamma   90.00
#
_symmetry.space_group_name_H-M   'P 1'
#
loop_
_entity.id
_entity.type
_entity.pdbx_description
1 polymer ?
#
loop_
_entity_poly.entity_id
_entity_poly.type
_entity_poly.pdbx_seq_one_letter_code
_entity_poly.pdbx_strand_id
1 'polypeptide(L)'
;GLLLLCLGSATRLVEYYQHQRKGYLAEIVLGAATDTDDAAGTVVERLPVPALDGATIDAALDTLRGTVQQRAPAYSAIKQGGETLYARARRGEAVEAPMRTVAFYAIDLVAFDAPDRLTVRVACTAGAYIRSLARDLGLALGTVAHLGMLRREAIGSFTLEQAHTLEAIEAQCATGDLADWLLPPGAGLPLPAHTLNQDELRRMGFGQIVLLAGDGCGGESMLAAAYDEQGQFAGIIRRLDAAQDGESWAWKAEKWLR
;
A
#
# COMPACT_ATOMS: atom_id res chain seq x y z
N GLY A 1 5.62 11.25 -4.90
CA GLY A 1 4.33 10.54 -5.03
C GLY A 1 3.60 10.56 -3.70
N LEU A 2 2.38 10.01 -3.63
CA LEU A 2 1.52 10.07 -2.45
C LEU A 2 2.17 9.38 -1.25
N LEU A 3 2.20 10.04 -0.09
CA LEU A 3 2.64 9.47 1.18
C LEU A 3 1.61 9.85 2.25
N LEU A 4 1.01 8.85 2.90
CA LEU A 4 0.12 9.10 4.03
C LEU A 4 0.95 9.33 5.29
N LEU A 5 0.67 10.45 5.98
CA LEU A 5 1.27 10.79 7.26
C LEU A 5 0.19 10.69 8.33
N CYS A 6 0.36 9.76 9.27
CA CYS A 6 -0.48 9.69 10.47
C CYS A 6 0.18 10.49 11.58
N LEU A 7 -0.54 11.44 12.17
CA LEU A 7 -0.03 12.32 13.21
C LEU A 7 -0.68 12.01 14.58
N GLY A 8 0.07 12.18 15.66
CA GLY A 8 -0.44 12.01 17.02
C GLY A 8 -1.05 10.62 17.26
N SER A 9 -2.27 10.57 17.80
CA SER A 9 -2.98 9.33 18.10
C SER A 9 -3.32 8.50 16.85
N ALA A 10 -3.44 9.14 15.68
CA ALA A 10 -3.71 8.45 14.41
C ALA A 10 -2.57 7.51 13.98
N THR A 11 -1.36 7.66 14.54
CA THR A 11 -0.24 6.72 14.32
C THR A 11 -0.59 5.28 14.66
N ARG A 12 -1.55 5.06 15.58
CA ARG A 12 -2.09 3.74 15.93
C ARG A 12 -2.82 3.05 14.77
N LEU A 13 -3.23 3.80 13.73
CA LEU A 13 -4.01 3.32 12.59
C LEU A 13 -3.14 3.01 11.36
N VAL A 14 -1.83 3.25 11.43
CA VAL A 14 -0.91 3.13 10.29
C VAL A 14 -0.98 1.75 9.61
N GLU A 15 -1.12 0.67 10.37
CA GLU A 15 -1.17 -0.70 9.85
C GLU A 15 -2.36 -0.92 8.89
N TYR A 16 -3.51 -0.29 9.15
CA TYR A 16 -4.70 -0.42 8.32
C TYR A 16 -4.55 0.31 6.98
N TYR A 17 -3.81 1.41 6.93
CA TYR A 17 -3.49 2.10 5.68
C TYR A 17 -2.37 1.40 4.91
N GLN A 18 -1.36 0.88 5.62
CA GLN A 18 -0.23 0.17 5.01
C GLN A 18 -0.64 -1.13 4.31
N HIS A 19 -1.80 -1.71 4.63
CA HIS A 19 -2.29 -2.94 3.97
C HIS A 19 -3.27 -2.69 2.83
N GLN A 20 -3.70 -1.44 2.59
CA GLN A 20 -4.61 -1.13 1.50
C GLN A 20 -3.97 -1.34 0.12
N ARG A 21 -4.77 -1.31 -0.95
CA ARG A 21 -4.25 -1.40 -2.33
C ARG A 21 -3.45 -0.16 -2.70
N LYS A 22 -2.49 -0.30 -3.62
CA LYS A 22 -1.65 0.82 -4.09
C LYS A 22 -1.82 1.00 -5.59
N GLY A 23 -1.76 2.25 -6.03
CA GLY A 23 -1.72 2.65 -7.43
C GLY A 23 -0.39 3.35 -7.75
N TYR A 24 0.23 3.02 -8.89
CA TYR A 24 1.49 3.60 -9.33
C TYR A 24 1.48 3.93 -10.81
N LEU A 25 2.18 5.00 -11.17
CA LEU A 25 2.72 5.23 -12.51
C LEU A 25 4.22 4.93 -12.48
N ALA A 26 4.69 4.11 -13.42
CA ALA A 26 6.07 3.64 -13.45
C ALA A 26 6.65 3.73 -14.87
N GLU A 27 7.86 4.26 -14.99
CA GLU A 27 8.66 4.12 -16.21
C GLU A 27 9.62 2.94 -16.03
N ILE A 28 9.65 2.03 -17.00
CA ILE A 28 10.53 0.86 -17.06
C ILE A 28 11.48 1.06 -18.23
N VAL A 29 12.77 0.88 -17.96
CA VAL A 29 13.85 1.04 -18.95
C VAL A 29 14.39 -0.35 -19.30
N LEU A 30 14.25 -0.73 -20.57
CA LEU A 30 14.69 -2.00 -21.13
C LEU A 30 16.17 -1.94 -21.56
N GLY A 31 16.79 -3.11 -21.71
CA GLY A 31 18.17 -3.27 -22.19
C GLY A 31 19.26 -3.08 -21.13
N ALA A 32 18.91 -2.77 -19.89
CA ALA A 32 19.85 -2.71 -18.77
C ALA A 32 19.23 -3.20 -17.46
N ALA A 33 19.94 -4.10 -16.75
CA ALA A 33 19.65 -4.43 -15.35
C ALA A 33 20.56 -3.62 -14.42
N THR A 34 20.04 -3.23 -13.26
CA THR A 34 20.83 -2.63 -12.18
C THR A 34 20.79 -3.51 -10.93
N ASP A 35 21.79 -3.39 -10.06
CA ASP A 35 21.86 -4.17 -8.82
C ASP A 35 20.70 -3.87 -7.84
N THR A 36 20.09 -2.68 -7.95
CA THR A 36 18.95 -2.24 -7.13
C THR A 36 17.58 -2.42 -7.79
N ASP A 37 17.55 -2.94 -9.03
CA ASP A 37 16.35 -2.99 -9.90
C ASP A 37 15.74 -1.59 -10.19
N ASP A 38 16.48 -0.50 -9.96
CA ASP A 38 16.08 0.87 -10.29
C ASP A 38 17.25 1.73 -10.80
N ALA A 39 16.94 2.93 -11.30
CA ALA A 39 17.90 3.84 -11.90
C ALA A 39 18.96 4.41 -10.91
N ALA A 40 18.79 4.20 -9.60
CA ALA A 40 19.77 4.62 -8.61
C ALA A 40 20.91 3.60 -8.42
N GLY A 41 20.74 2.38 -8.95
CA GLY A 41 21.75 1.32 -8.90
C GLY A 41 22.82 1.45 -9.97
N THR A 42 23.79 0.54 -9.91
CA THR A 42 24.82 0.39 -10.94
C THR A 42 24.38 -0.65 -11.96
N VAL A 43 24.62 -0.37 -13.25
CA VAL A 43 24.33 -1.34 -14.32
C VAL A 43 25.21 -2.57 -14.16
N VAL A 44 24.57 -3.74 -14.02
CA VAL A 44 25.25 -5.04 -13.86
C VAL A 44 25.14 -5.90 -15.11
N GLU A 45 24.18 -5.63 -15.98
CA GLU A 45 23.95 -6.38 -17.20
C GLU A 45 23.35 -5.47 -18.28
N ARG A 46 23.73 -5.71 -19.54
CA ARG A 46 23.12 -5.09 -20.72
C ARG A 46 22.80 -6.17 -21.75
N LEU A 47 21.60 -6.12 -22.28
CA LEU A 47 21.18 -6.97 -23.39
C LEU A 47 20.54 -6.10 -24.49
N PRO A 48 20.58 -6.53 -25.75
CA PRO A 48 19.80 -5.88 -26.80
C PRO A 48 18.32 -5.86 -26.43
N VAL A 49 17.63 -4.77 -26.79
CA VAL A 49 16.16 -4.73 -26.74
C VAL A 49 15.66 -5.31 -28.06
N PRO A 50 14.83 -6.37 -28.05
CA PRO A 50 14.26 -6.89 -29.29
C PRO A 50 13.34 -5.86 -29.95
N ALA A 51 12.99 -6.09 -31.21
CA ALA A 51 11.93 -5.30 -31.84
C ALA A 51 10.61 -5.60 -31.11
N LEU A 52 10.01 -4.58 -30.51
CA LEU A 52 8.78 -4.68 -29.75
C LEU A 52 7.65 -3.94 -30.47
N ASP A 53 6.47 -4.54 -30.48
CA ASP A 53 5.21 -3.90 -30.82
C ASP A 53 4.28 -3.92 -29.60
N GLY A 54 3.17 -3.16 -29.67
CA GLY A 54 2.21 -3.08 -28.57
C GLY A 54 1.63 -4.43 -28.17
N ALA A 55 1.37 -5.31 -29.14
CA ALA A 55 0.81 -6.64 -28.89
C ALA A 55 1.78 -7.54 -28.09
N THR A 56 3.07 -7.48 -28.40
CA THR A 56 4.12 -8.22 -27.68
C THR A 56 4.26 -7.69 -26.25
N ILE A 57 4.21 -6.37 -26.08
CA ILE A 57 4.28 -5.73 -24.76
C ILE A 57 3.06 -6.12 -23.91
N ASP A 58 1.85 -5.99 -24.47
CA ASP A 58 0.62 -6.35 -23.78
C ASP A 58 0.60 -7.83 -23.38
N ALA A 59 1.01 -8.73 -24.27
CA ALA A 59 1.12 -10.16 -23.97
C ALA A 59 2.09 -10.43 -22.81
N ALA A 60 3.22 -9.72 -22.74
CA ALA A 60 4.16 -9.86 -21.63
C ALA A 60 3.57 -9.32 -20.32
N LEU A 61 2.89 -8.16 -20.35
CA LEU A 61 2.20 -7.59 -19.18
C LEU A 61 1.10 -8.53 -18.66
N ASP A 62 0.36 -9.20 -19.54
CA ASP A 62 -0.69 -10.15 -19.19
C ASP A 62 -0.17 -11.29 -18.30
N THR A 63 1.05 -11.78 -18.55
CA THR A 63 1.66 -12.85 -17.74
C THR A 63 1.95 -12.44 -16.30
N LEU A 64 1.99 -11.14 -16.02
CA LEU A 64 2.32 -10.57 -14.72
C LEU A 64 1.07 -10.13 -13.95
N ARG A 65 -0.11 -10.17 -14.57
CA ARG A 65 -1.39 -9.81 -13.95
C ARG A 65 -1.90 -10.95 -13.06
N GLY A 66 -2.76 -10.59 -12.11
CA GLY A 66 -3.32 -11.53 -11.14
C GLY A 66 -2.36 -11.85 -10.00
N THR A 67 -2.55 -13.00 -9.37
CA THR A 67 -1.75 -13.45 -8.23
C THR A 67 -0.46 -14.11 -8.72
N VAL A 68 0.68 -13.53 -8.35
CA VAL A 68 2.00 -13.99 -8.79
C VAL A 68 2.95 -14.18 -7.62
N GLN A 69 3.94 -15.05 -7.80
CA GLN A 69 5.06 -15.18 -6.88
C GLN A 69 6.17 -14.24 -7.31
N GLN A 70 6.41 -13.21 -6.51
CA GLN A 70 7.42 -12.20 -6.80
C GLN A 70 8.62 -12.36 -5.88
N ARG A 71 9.82 -12.45 -6.47
CA ARG A 71 11.07 -12.33 -5.71
C ARG A 71 11.30 -10.87 -5.37
N ALA A 72 11.38 -10.56 -4.08
CA ALA A 72 11.68 -9.21 -3.61
C ALA A 72 13.06 -8.74 -4.12
N PRO A 73 13.29 -7.43 -4.29
CA PRO A 73 14.62 -6.92 -4.60
C PRO A 73 15.55 -7.13 -3.41
N ALA A 74 16.83 -7.42 -3.68
CA ALA A 74 17.85 -7.57 -2.65
C ALA A 74 17.96 -6.29 -1.79
N TYR A 75 17.79 -5.13 -2.43
CA TYR A 75 17.72 -3.82 -1.79
C TYR A 75 16.31 -3.52 -1.25
N SER A 76 15.89 -4.24 -0.19
CA SER A 76 14.59 -4.04 0.46
C SER A 76 14.67 -3.89 1.99
N ALA A 77 13.63 -3.32 2.59
CA ALA A 77 13.50 -3.16 4.04
C ALA A 77 13.09 -4.46 4.78
N ILE A 78 13.01 -5.58 4.07
CA ILE A 78 12.70 -6.89 4.67
C ILE A 78 13.81 -7.23 5.67
N LYS A 79 13.43 -7.71 6.86
CA LYS A 79 14.41 -8.18 7.85
C LYS A 79 14.63 -9.69 7.74
N GLN A 80 15.89 -10.12 7.79
CA GLN A 80 16.28 -11.52 7.90
C GLN A 80 17.37 -11.62 8.97
N GLY A 81 17.14 -12.42 10.02
CA GLY A 81 18.06 -12.50 11.17
C GLY A 81 18.19 -11.20 11.97
N GLY A 82 17.16 -10.34 11.98
CA GLY A 82 17.15 -9.07 12.72
C GLY A 82 17.65 -7.85 11.94
N GLU A 83 18.37 -8.04 10.83
CA GLU A 83 18.89 -6.98 9.97
C GLU A 83 18.12 -6.86 8.65
N THR A 84 18.08 -5.66 8.05
CA THR A 84 17.42 -5.47 6.74
C THR A 84 18.25 -6.03 5.60
N LEU A 85 17.61 -6.55 4.55
CA LEU A 85 18.27 -7.05 3.35
C LEU A 85 19.13 -5.96 2.69
N TYR A 86 18.64 -4.73 2.67
CA TYR A 86 19.41 -3.58 2.21
C TYR A 86 20.72 -3.35 2.96
N ALA A 87 20.71 -3.47 4.29
CA ALA A 87 21.92 -3.27 5.10
C ALA A 87 22.99 -4.33 4.77
N ARG A 88 22.55 -5.58 4.54
CA ARG A 88 23.42 -6.70 4.15
C ARG A 88 23.94 -6.54 2.72
N ALA A 89 23.06 -6.20 1.77
CA ALA A 89 23.42 -5.97 0.37
C ALA A 89 24.47 -4.87 0.22
N ARG A 90 24.35 -3.77 0.98
CA ARG A 90 25.36 -2.69 1.02
C ARG A 90 26.73 -3.12 1.52
N ARG A 91 26.82 -4.21 2.29
CA ARG A 91 28.10 -4.80 2.72
C ARG A 91 28.64 -5.83 1.72
N GLY A 92 27.98 -6.01 0.57
CA GLY A 92 28.35 -7.00 -0.44
C GLY A 92 28.03 -8.44 -0.05
N GLU A 93 27.23 -8.65 1.00
CA GLU A 93 26.82 -9.99 1.40
C GLU A 93 25.80 -10.56 0.41
N ALA A 94 25.92 -11.86 0.09
CA ALA A 94 24.90 -12.56 -0.65
C ALA A 94 23.59 -12.58 0.14
N VAL A 95 22.54 -12.00 -0.44
CA VAL A 95 21.20 -11.96 0.15
C VAL A 95 20.26 -12.82 -0.67
N GLU A 96 19.65 -13.81 -0.02
CA GLU A 96 18.54 -14.56 -0.61
C GLU A 96 17.23 -13.84 -0.33
N ALA A 97 16.72 -13.13 -1.34
CA ALA A 97 15.48 -12.39 -1.21
C ALA A 97 14.27 -13.35 -1.19
N PRO A 98 13.34 -13.23 -0.23
CA PRO A 98 12.22 -14.15 -0.12
C PRO A 98 11.23 -13.98 -1.27
N MET A 99 10.56 -15.08 -1.63
CA MET A 99 9.38 -15.07 -2.49
C MET A 99 8.17 -14.54 -1.73
N ARG A 100 7.36 -13.73 -2.39
CA ARG A 100 6.11 -13.20 -1.84
C ARG A 100 4.98 -13.35 -2.84
N THR A 101 3.84 -13.82 -2.34
CA THR A 101 2.58 -13.76 -3.08
C THR A 101 2.10 -12.32 -3.11
N VAL A 102 1.95 -11.76 -4.31
CA VAL A 102 1.38 -10.42 -4.54
C VAL A 102 0.32 -10.53 -5.62
N ALA A 103 -0.60 -9.56 -5.68
CA ALA A 103 -1.54 -9.49 -6.79
C ALA A 103 -1.43 -8.15 -7.53
N PHE A 104 -1.34 -8.23 -8.85
CA PHE A 104 -1.46 -7.11 -9.76
C PHE A 104 -2.86 -7.11 -10.37
N TYR A 105 -3.73 -6.25 -9.86
CA TYR A 105 -5.12 -6.15 -10.27
C TYR A 105 -5.26 -5.54 -11.67
N ALA A 106 -4.37 -4.61 -12.02
CA ALA A 106 -4.27 -4.01 -13.33
C ALA A 106 -2.82 -3.61 -13.62
N ILE A 107 -2.42 -3.76 -14.88
CA ILE A 107 -1.13 -3.30 -15.42
C ILE A 107 -1.44 -2.80 -16.83
N ASP A 108 -1.57 -1.49 -16.98
CA ASP A 108 -1.97 -0.85 -18.24
C ASP A 108 -0.76 -0.18 -18.88
N LEU A 109 -0.50 -0.47 -20.16
CA LEU A 109 0.50 0.27 -20.93
C LEU A 109 -0.04 1.69 -21.21
N VAL A 110 0.68 2.69 -20.73
CA VAL A 110 0.33 4.11 -20.91
C VAL A 110 1.07 4.71 -22.12
N ALA A 111 2.36 4.37 -22.26
CA ALA A 111 3.18 4.82 -23.37
C ALA A 111 4.30 3.81 -23.64
N PHE A 112 4.70 3.71 -24.90
CA PHE A 112 5.93 3.04 -25.33
C PHE A 112 6.76 4.03 -26.15
N ASP A 113 7.81 4.55 -25.55
CA ASP A 113 8.78 5.40 -26.22
C ASP A 113 9.91 4.50 -26.74
N ALA A 114 9.75 4.08 -27.99
CA ALA A 114 10.68 3.16 -28.63
C ALA A 114 12.12 3.71 -28.64
N PRO A 115 13.14 2.85 -28.50
CA PRO A 115 13.01 1.39 -28.46
C PRO A 115 12.85 0.78 -27.05
N ASP A 116 13.05 1.54 -25.97
CA ASP A 116 13.43 0.96 -24.68
C ASP A 116 12.69 1.49 -23.45
N ARG A 117 11.72 2.40 -23.58
CA ARG A 117 11.00 2.95 -22.42
C ARG A 117 9.51 2.64 -22.45
N LEU A 118 9.05 1.98 -21.39
CA LEU A 118 7.64 1.66 -21.17
C LEU A 118 7.12 2.46 -19.97
N THR A 119 6.04 3.20 -20.16
CA THR A 119 5.29 3.76 -19.03
C THR A 119 4.07 2.88 -18.77
N VAL A 120 3.94 2.39 -17.55
CA VAL A 120 2.81 1.54 -17.11
C VAL A 120 2.10 2.14 -15.90
N ARG A 121 0.78 1.95 -15.84
CA ARG A 121 -0.03 2.23 -14.65
C ARG A 121 -0.40 0.91 -13.98
N VAL A 122 -0.17 0.82 -12.68
CA VAL A 122 -0.24 -0.44 -11.92
C VAL A 122 -1.15 -0.28 -10.71
N ALA A 123 -2.11 -1.19 -10.56
CA ALA A 123 -2.89 -1.37 -9.33
C ALA A 123 -2.52 -2.71 -8.68
N CYS A 124 -2.10 -2.69 -7.41
CA CYS A 124 -1.58 -3.90 -6.77
C CYS A 124 -1.86 -3.98 -5.26
N THR A 125 -1.59 -5.15 -4.69
CA THR A 125 -1.62 -5.38 -3.24
C THR A 125 -0.55 -4.56 -2.51
N ALA A 126 -0.73 -4.41 -1.20
CA ALA A 126 0.37 -4.03 -0.34
C ALA A 126 1.57 -4.99 -0.51
N GLY A 127 2.78 -4.45 -0.46
CA GLY A 127 4.01 -5.25 -0.50
C GLY A 127 4.49 -5.71 -1.88
N ALA A 128 3.75 -5.39 -2.95
CA ALA A 128 4.26 -5.56 -4.32
C ALA A 128 5.43 -4.62 -4.61
N TYR A 129 6.49 -5.14 -5.22
CA TYR A 129 7.67 -4.39 -5.61
C TYR A 129 7.59 -4.05 -7.10
N ILE A 130 7.38 -2.77 -7.42
CA ILE A 130 7.33 -2.29 -8.82
C ILE A 130 8.70 -2.40 -9.49
N ARG A 131 9.79 -2.36 -8.72
CA ARG A 131 11.15 -2.65 -9.20
C ARG A 131 11.30 -4.08 -9.69
N SER A 132 10.76 -5.03 -8.93
CA SER A 132 10.73 -6.43 -9.35
C SER A 132 9.81 -6.65 -10.54
N LEU A 133 8.67 -5.95 -10.62
CA LEU A 133 7.82 -5.94 -11.81
C LEU A 133 8.61 -5.49 -13.06
N ALA A 134 9.41 -4.42 -12.95
CA ALA A 134 10.24 -3.93 -14.05
C ALA A 134 11.22 -5.01 -14.53
N ARG A 135 11.99 -5.61 -13.62
CA ARG A 135 12.92 -6.70 -13.92
C ARG A 135 12.22 -7.89 -14.57
N ASP A 136 11.11 -8.35 -13.97
CA ASP A 136 10.39 -9.54 -14.41
C ASP A 136 9.74 -9.30 -15.80
N LEU A 137 9.28 -8.08 -16.09
CA LEU A 137 8.84 -7.66 -17.43
C LEU A 137 9.97 -7.69 -18.45
N GLY A 138 11.16 -7.19 -18.09
CA GLY A 138 12.34 -7.28 -18.97
C GLY A 138 12.62 -8.71 -19.41
N LEU A 139 12.59 -9.66 -18.46
CA LEU A 139 12.79 -11.09 -18.74
C LEU A 139 11.68 -11.65 -19.64
N ALA A 140 10.42 -11.29 -19.38
CA ALA A 140 9.28 -11.73 -20.21
C ALA A 140 9.39 -11.21 -21.67
N LEU A 141 10.00 -10.04 -21.86
CA LEU A 141 10.28 -9.45 -23.17
C LEU A 141 11.57 -9.97 -23.81
N GLY A 142 12.29 -10.90 -23.18
CA GLY A 142 13.54 -11.46 -23.72
C GLY A 142 14.76 -10.53 -23.62
N THR A 143 14.73 -9.57 -22.68
CA THR A 143 15.84 -8.66 -22.39
C THR A 143 16.02 -8.51 -20.87
N VAL A 144 16.68 -7.45 -20.42
CA VAL A 144 16.74 -7.05 -19.01
C VAL A 144 16.16 -5.66 -18.83
N ALA A 145 15.72 -5.32 -17.62
CA ALA A 145 15.13 -4.03 -17.34
C ALA A 145 15.31 -3.60 -15.88
N HIS A 146 15.14 -2.30 -15.64
CA HIS A 146 15.06 -1.70 -14.32
C HIS A 146 13.99 -0.62 -14.28
N LEU A 147 13.60 -0.21 -13.07
CA LEU A 147 12.67 0.88 -12.87
C LEU A 147 13.36 2.23 -13.07
N GLY A 148 12.94 3.00 -14.08
CA GLY A 148 13.45 4.34 -14.37
C GLY A 148 12.85 5.41 -13.46
N MET A 149 11.52 5.42 -13.32
CA MET A 149 10.79 6.40 -12.53
C MET A 149 9.60 5.74 -11.84
N LEU A 150 9.26 6.23 -10.64
CA LEU A 150 8.13 5.72 -9.87
C LEU A 150 7.38 6.85 -9.19
N ARG A 151 6.07 6.88 -9.42
CA ARG A 151 5.15 7.79 -8.76
C ARG A 151 3.97 7.01 -8.21
N ARG A 152 3.85 6.93 -6.88
CA ARG A 152 2.64 6.42 -6.23
C ARG A 152 1.50 7.43 -6.43
N GLU A 153 0.45 7.00 -7.11
CA GLU A 153 -0.74 7.80 -7.42
C GLU A 153 -1.86 7.56 -6.39
N ALA A 154 -1.92 6.38 -5.76
CA ALA A 154 -2.99 6.07 -4.81
C ALA A 154 -2.58 5.11 -3.68
N ILE A 155 -3.25 5.24 -2.52
CA ILE A 155 -3.25 4.28 -1.41
C ILE A 155 -4.70 4.15 -0.93
N GLY A 156 -5.34 3.00 -1.19
CA GLY A 156 -6.75 2.83 -0.86
C GLY A 156 -7.63 3.84 -1.60
N SER A 157 -8.45 4.57 -0.87
CA SER A 157 -9.27 5.67 -1.40
C SER A 157 -8.53 7.01 -1.53
N PHE A 158 -7.30 7.12 -1.01
CA PHE A 158 -6.51 8.34 -1.11
C PHE A 158 -5.80 8.42 -2.44
N THR A 159 -5.90 9.57 -3.09
CA THR A 159 -5.29 9.82 -4.40
C THR A 159 -4.31 10.99 -4.35
N LEU A 160 -3.43 11.06 -5.35
CA LEU A 160 -2.40 12.09 -5.40
C LEU A 160 -2.97 13.50 -5.63
N GLU A 161 -4.14 13.60 -6.27
CA GLU A 161 -4.85 14.86 -6.52
C GLU A 161 -5.32 15.52 -5.23
N GLN A 162 -5.52 14.73 -4.18
CA GLN A 162 -5.88 15.21 -2.83
C GLN A 162 -4.64 15.59 -2.00
N ALA A 163 -3.43 15.28 -2.48
CA ALA A 163 -2.22 15.44 -1.70
C ALA A 163 -1.66 16.86 -1.82
N HIS A 164 -1.08 17.34 -0.72
CA HIS A 164 -0.34 18.59 -0.69
C HIS A 164 1.16 18.32 -0.85
N THR A 165 1.87 19.21 -1.55
CA THR A 165 3.33 19.16 -1.59
C THR A 165 3.93 19.61 -0.25
N LEU A 166 5.19 19.28 -0.01
CA LEU A 166 5.86 19.69 1.22
C LEU A 166 5.94 21.22 1.33
N GLU A 167 6.22 21.90 0.23
CA GLU A 167 6.31 23.36 0.15
C GLU A 167 4.96 24.02 0.47
N ALA A 168 3.86 23.44 -0.02
CA ALA A 168 2.51 23.91 0.29
C ALA A 168 2.17 23.71 1.77
N ILE A 169 2.59 22.57 2.36
CA ILE A 169 2.42 22.28 3.79
C ILE A 169 3.21 23.27 4.64
N GLU A 170 4.46 23.56 4.28
CA GLU A 170 5.30 24.54 4.98
C GLU A 170 4.69 25.94 4.93
N ALA A 171 4.17 26.36 3.78
CA ALA A 171 3.49 27.65 3.63
C ALA A 171 2.22 27.73 4.50
N GLN A 172 1.38 26.69 4.51
CA GLN A 172 0.17 26.63 5.34
C GLN A 172 0.51 26.59 6.84
N CYS A 173 1.59 25.90 7.22
CA CYS A 173 2.07 25.88 8.59
C CYS A 173 2.49 27.29 9.06
N ALA A 174 3.12 28.07 8.18
CA ALA A 174 3.53 29.43 8.48
C ALA A 174 2.35 30.40 8.73
N THR A 175 1.15 30.11 8.21
CA THR A 175 -0.07 30.89 8.51
C THR A 175 -0.80 30.41 9.76
N GLY A 176 -0.44 29.24 10.30
CA GLY A 176 -1.09 28.63 11.47
C GLY A 176 -2.29 27.73 11.13
N ASP A 177 -2.59 27.53 9.85
CA ASP A 177 -3.84 26.91 9.38
C ASP A 177 -3.62 25.47 8.88
N LEU A 178 -2.54 24.81 9.31
CA LEU A 178 -2.23 23.43 8.88
C LEU A 178 -3.31 22.43 9.31
N ALA A 179 -4.00 22.71 10.42
CA ALA A 179 -5.06 21.84 10.95
C ALA A 179 -6.21 21.64 9.94
N ASP A 180 -6.48 22.64 9.09
CA ASP A 180 -7.56 22.60 8.10
C ASP A 180 -7.29 21.58 6.97
N TRP A 181 -6.03 21.18 6.79
CA TRP A 181 -5.62 20.18 5.80
C TRP A 181 -5.53 18.77 6.40
N LEU A 182 -5.69 18.63 7.72
CA LEU A 182 -5.68 17.32 8.36
C LEU A 182 -7.01 16.61 8.13
N LEU A 183 -6.91 15.38 7.66
CA LEU A 183 -8.05 14.48 7.62
C LEU A 183 -8.35 13.96 9.04
N PRO A 184 -9.63 13.78 9.40
CA PRO A 184 -9.98 13.20 10.68
C PRO A 184 -9.45 11.76 10.79
N PRO A 185 -9.09 11.29 11.99
CA PRO A 185 -8.78 9.89 12.21
C PRO A 185 -9.88 8.98 11.66
N GLY A 186 -9.51 7.85 11.08
CA GLY A 186 -10.44 6.88 10.50
C GLY A 186 -10.90 7.15 9.08
N ALA A 187 -10.58 8.32 8.51
CA ALA A 187 -10.84 8.61 7.10
C ALA A 187 -10.25 7.52 6.18
N GLY A 188 -11.00 7.07 5.18
CA GLY A 188 -10.51 6.09 4.20
C GLY A 188 -10.19 4.70 4.76
N LEU A 189 -10.66 4.35 5.96
CA LEU A 189 -10.60 2.97 6.45
C LEU A 189 -11.62 2.10 5.69
N PRO A 190 -11.20 0.97 5.09
CA PRO A 190 -12.09 0.03 4.40
C PRO A 190 -12.73 -0.93 5.41
N LEU A 191 -13.27 -0.39 6.50
CA LEU A 191 -13.91 -1.14 7.57
C LEU A 191 -15.40 -0.79 7.62
N PRO A 192 -16.27 -1.76 7.95
CA PRO A 192 -17.65 -1.44 8.28
C PRO A 192 -17.68 -0.54 9.54
N ALA A 193 -18.76 0.21 9.73
CA ALA A 193 -18.85 1.24 10.76
C ALA A 193 -19.99 0.95 11.76
N HIS A 194 -19.71 1.17 13.05
CA HIS A 194 -20.71 1.22 14.11
C HIS A 194 -20.76 2.63 14.70
N THR A 195 -21.98 3.11 14.94
CA THR A 195 -22.24 4.30 15.75
C THR A 195 -22.50 3.84 17.18
N LEU A 196 -21.77 4.43 18.14
CA LEU A 196 -21.84 4.08 19.55
C LEU A 196 -22.46 5.24 20.35
N ASN A 197 -23.37 4.90 21.26
CA ASN A 197 -23.90 5.86 22.22
C ASN A 197 -22.86 6.16 23.34
N GLN A 198 -23.18 7.12 24.20
CA GLN A 198 -22.24 7.55 25.25
C GLN A 198 -21.85 6.44 26.25
N ASP A 199 -22.77 5.56 26.63
CA ASP A 199 -22.44 4.47 27.57
C ASP A 199 -21.50 3.45 26.90
N GLU A 200 -21.78 3.10 25.65
CA GLU A 200 -20.97 2.17 24.85
C GLU A 200 -19.55 2.70 24.66
N LEU A 201 -19.40 3.99 24.29
CA LEU A 201 -18.11 4.65 24.16
C LEU A 201 -17.31 4.61 25.46
N ARG A 202 -17.95 4.95 26.58
CA ARG A 202 -17.32 4.95 27.91
C ARG A 202 -16.85 3.54 28.29
N ARG A 203 -17.70 2.53 28.08
CA ARG A 203 -17.37 1.13 28.37
C ARG A 203 -16.21 0.63 27.51
N MET A 204 -16.21 0.94 26.22
CA MET A 204 -15.10 0.61 25.31
C MET A 204 -13.80 1.29 25.72
N GLY A 205 -13.85 2.56 26.15
CA GLY A 205 -12.69 3.29 26.67
C GLY A 205 -12.07 2.65 27.91
N PHE A 206 -12.86 1.95 28.73
CA PHE A 206 -12.37 1.14 29.85
C PHE A 206 -12.05 -0.32 29.48
N GLY A 207 -12.03 -0.65 28.19
CA GLY A 207 -11.71 -1.99 27.68
C GLY A 207 -12.79 -3.04 27.96
N GLN A 208 -14.00 -2.62 28.30
CA GLN A 208 -15.14 -3.52 28.53
C GLN A 208 -15.72 -4.02 27.21
N ILE A 209 -16.44 -5.14 27.28
CA ILE A 209 -17.18 -5.70 26.16
C ILE A 209 -18.52 -5.00 26.04
N VAL A 210 -18.90 -4.69 24.80
CA VAL A 210 -20.21 -4.11 24.44
C VAL A 210 -20.89 -5.03 23.43
N LEU A 211 -22.20 -5.18 23.55
CA LEU A 211 -23.03 -5.89 22.59
C LEU A 211 -23.59 -4.88 21.59
N LEU A 212 -23.33 -5.10 20.31
CA LEU A 212 -23.84 -4.25 19.24
C LEU A 212 -24.69 -5.09 18.30
N ALA A 213 -25.84 -4.53 17.91
CA ALA A 213 -26.73 -5.15 16.92
C ALA A 213 -26.02 -5.27 15.56
N GLY A 214 -26.39 -6.30 14.78
CA GLY A 214 -25.81 -6.59 13.47
C GLY A 214 -26.17 -5.62 12.34
N ASP A 215 -26.98 -4.59 12.61
CA ASP A 215 -27.52 -3.74 11.56
C ASP A 215 -26.44 -2.83 10.95
N GLY A 216 -26.14 -3.09 9.67
CA GLY A 216 -25.21 -2.30 8.85
C GLY A 216 -23.84 -2.96 8.58
N CYS A 217 -23.51 -4.06 9.28
CA CYS A 217 -22.25 -4.79 9.10
C CYS A 217 -22.54 -6.21 8.59
N GLY A 218 -22.90 -6.31 7.31
CA GLY A 218 -23.00 -7.61 6.64
C GLY A 218 -21.64 -8.31 6.60
N GLY A 219 -21.52 -9.45 7.28
CA GLY A 219 -20.51 -10.47 6.99
C GLY A 219 -19.26 -10.49 7.87
N GLU A 220 -18.63 -11.68 7.86
CA GLU A 220 -17.35 -12.21 8.39
C GLU A 220 -16.21 -11.29 8.89
N SER A 221 -16.27 -9.97 8.72
CA SER A 221 -15.24 -9.05 9.22
C SER A 221 -15.15 -9.10 10.74
N MET A 222 -13.95 -9.38 11.25
CA MET A 222 -13.63 -9.35 12.67
C MET A 222 -13.36 -7.93 13.18
N LEU A 223 -13.34 -6.91 12.31
CA LEU A 223 -13.01 -5.53 12.65
C LEU A 223 -14.03 -4.54 12.10
N ALA A 224 -14.28 -3.47 12.85
CA ALA A 224 -15.12 -2.35 12.45
C ALA A 224 -14.55 -1.03 12.99
N ALA A 225 -14.86 0.07 12.30
CA ALA A 225 -14.63 1.43 12.78
C ALA A 225 -15.76 1.85 13.73
N ALA A 226 -15.43 2.44 14.87
CA ALA A 226 -16.38 2.96 15.83
C ALA A 226 -16.42 4.49 15.76
N TYR A 227 -17.62 5.05 15.68
CA TYR A 227 -17.90 6.46 15.68
C TYR A 227 -18.87 6.80 16.82
N ASP A 228 -18.84 8.02 17.33
CA ASP A 228 -19.90 8.51 18.21
C ASP A 228 -21.14 8.97 17.42
N GLU A 229 -22.21 9.32 18.13
CA GLU A 229 -23.46 9.85 17.55
C GLU A 229 -23.26 11.17 16.76
N GLN A 230 -22.10 11.82 16.90
CA GLN A 230 -21.72 13.05 16.19
C GLN A 230 -20.84 12.74 14.95
N GLY A 231 -20.63 11.47 14.63
CA GLY A 231 -19.81 11.01 13.50
C GLY A 231 -18.30 11.14 13.73
N GLN A 232 -17.86 11.38 14.97
CA GLN A 232 -16.44 11.46 15.29
C GLN A 232 -15.85 10.08 15.54
N PHE A 233 -14.70 9.81 14.93
CA PHE A 233 -14.03 8.53 15.07
C PHE A 233 -13.52 8.32 16.51
N ALA A 234 -13.90 7.18 17.10
CA ALA A 234 -13.49 6.78 18.44
C ALA A 234 -12.36 5.73 18.41
N GLY A 235 -12.37 4.85 17.41
CA GLY A 235 -11.36 3.80 17.30
C GLY A 235 -11.77 2.66 16.38
N ILE A 236 -10.97 1.59 16.41
CA ILE A 236 -11.28 0.31 15.79
C ILE A 236 -11.70 -0.66 16.89
N ILE A 237 -12.78 -1.39 16.63
CA ILE A 237 -13.31 -2.44 17.49
C ILE A 237 -13.20 -3.79 16.80
N ARG A 238 -12.99 -4.84 17.61
CA ARG A 238 -12.89 -6.22 17.17
C ARG A 238 -14.08 -7.02 17.67
N ARG A 239 -14.68 -7.81 16.78
CA ARG A 239 -15.72 -8.78 17.11
C ARG A 239 -15.10 -9.99 17.81
N LEU A 240 -15.74 -10.46 18.86
CA LEU A 240 -15.40 -11.68 19.58
C LEU A 240 -16.28 -12.83 19.07
N ASP A 241 -15.75 -14.05 19.06
CA ASP A 241 -16.45 -15.23 18.49
C ASP A 241 -17.72 -15.64 19.25
N ALA A 242 -17.97 -15.03 20.42
CA ALA A 242 -19.19 -15.23 21.19
C ALA A 242 -20.36 -14.43 20.58
N ALA A 243 -21.10 -15.03 19.66
CA ALA A 243 -22.49 -14.65 19.43
C ALA A 243 -23.26 -14.94 20.72
N GLN A 244 -23.81 -13.92 21.37
CA GLN A 244 -24.61 -14.16 22.58
C GLN A 244 -26.06 -14.47 22.22
N ASP A 245 -26.61 -13.83 21.18
CA ASP A 245 -27.92 -14.12 20.58
C ASP A 245 -27.87 -13.69 19.10
N GLY A 246 -28.54 -14.38 18.18
CA GLY A 246 -28.38 -14.25 16.71
C GLY A 246 -28.57 -12.85 16.07
N GLU A 247 -28.85 -11.82 16.88
CA GLU A 247 -29.06 -10.42 16.49
C GLU A 247 -27.92 -9.49 16.94
N SER A 248 -27.08 -9.91 17.91
CA SER A 248 -26.05 -9.06 18.52
C SER A 248 -24.71 -9.78 18.69
N TRP A 249 -23.63 -9.03 18.51
CA TRP A 249 -22.27 -9.54 18.61
C TRP A 249 -21.51 -8.85 19.74
N ALA A 250 -20.63 -9.60 20.40
CA ALA A 250 -19.73 -9.05 21.40
C ALA A 250 -18.54 -8.34 20.72
N TRP A 251 -18.31 -7.09 21.09
CA TRP A 251 -17.22 -6.26 20.57
C TRP A 251 -16.34 -5.74 21.69
N LYS A 252 -15.06 -5.55 21.38
CA LYS A 252 -14.07 -4.94 22.26
C LYS A 252 -13.22 -3.93 21.49
N ALA A 253 -12.75 -2.89 22.17
CA ALA A 253 -11.76 -1.97 21.61
C ALA A 253 -10.47 -2.71 21.20
N GLU A 254 -10.03 -2.47 19.96
CA GLU A 254 -8.78 -2.96 19.39
C GLU A 254 -7.73 -1.85 19.32
N LYS A 255 -8.10 -0.71 18.72
CA LYS A 255 -7.31 0.52 18.69
C LYS A 255 -8.19 1.68 19.09
N TRP A 256 -8.05 2.13 20.33
CA TRP A 256 -8.89 3.20 20.85
C TRP A 256 -8.13 4.53 20.84
N LEU A 257 -8.78 5.61 20.39
CA LEU A 257 -8.18 6.93 20.23
C LEU A 257 -8.79 7.99 21.18
N ARG A 258 -9.93 7.69 21.80
CA ARG A 258 -10.63 8.57 22.76
C ARG A 258 -10.41 8.17 24.21
#